data_AF-A0A937MCZ7-F1
#
_entry.id   AF-A0A937MCZ7-F1
#
_cell.length_a   1.000
_cell.length_b   1.000
_cell.length_c   1.000
_cell.angle_alpha   90.00
_cell.angle_beta   90.00
_cell.angle_gamma   90.00
#
_symmetry.space_group_name_H-M   'P 1'
#
loop_
_entity.id
_entity.type
_entity.pdbx_description
1 polymer ?
#
loop_
_entity_poly.entity_id
_entity_poly.type
_entity_poly.pdbx_seq_one_letter_code
_entity_poly.pdbx_strand_id
1 'polypeptide(L)'
;MNSNKNAINEDVRNVSQAANLLGLREIDFFRLAHRRWYSNDAGKDQMEKIFAAYMFHETVPPWVRHCAREVINREGMNMLDPAQFGVSDFRHQSKVPKVGRLFLIITGLLMVIVYISILTTKHGFDDTNCPGRYANRFVEQWVYMIKGEQPPACEEGEVKEPAPQ
;
A
#
# COMPACT_ATOMS: atom_id res chain seq x y z
N MET A 1 19.18 -20.89 32.48
CA MET A 1 18.15 -20.56 31.46
C MET A 1 18.39 -19.24 30.71
N ASN A 2 19.01 -18.21 31.31
CA ASN A 2 19.21 -16.92 30.62
C ASN A 2 20.19 -16.97 29.43
N SER A 3 21.20 -17.83 29.46
CA SER A 3 22.19 -17.92 28.36
C SER A 3 21.59 -18.36 27.02
N ASN A 4 20.59 -19.25 27.02
CA ASN A 4 19.98 -19.75 25.78
C ASN A 4 19.07 -18.69 25.15
N LYS A 5 18.28 -17.97 25.97
CA LYS A 5 17.46 -16.86 25.49
C LYS A 5 18.30 -15.74 24.86
N ASN A 6 19.44 -15.41 25.46
CA ASN A 6 20.35 -14.41 24.90
C ASN A 6 20.89 -14.82 23.53
N ALA A 7 21.29 -16.09 23.38
CA ALA A 7 21.78 -16.63 22.10
C ALA A 7 20.68 -16.67 21.02
N ILE A 8 19.44 -17.03 21.38
CA ILE A 8 18.30 -17.01 20.47
C ILE A 8 18.03 -15.58 19.98
N ASN A 9 17.96 -14.61 20.90
CA ASN A 9 17.74 -13.20 20.56
C ASN A 9 18.86 -12.64 19.68
N GLU A 10 20.10 -13.07 19.92
CA GLU A 10 21.24 -12.68 19.10
C GLU A 10 21.15 -13.27 17.68
N ASP A 11 20.75 -14.53 17.54
CA ASP A 11 20.59 -15.14 16.22
C ASP A 11 19.49 -14.46 15.41
N VAL A 12 18.33 -14.16 16.01
CA VAL A 12 17.24 -13.43 15.35
C VAL A 12 17.72 -12.04 14.89
N ARG A 13 18.42 -11.33 15.78
CA ARG A 13 19.01 -10.02 15.45
C ARG A 13 20.01 -10.12 14.29
N ASN A 14 20.86 -11.15 14.29
CA ASN A 14 21.83 -11.39 13.22
C ASN A 14 21.16 -11.66 11.88
N VAL A 15 20.04 -12.38 11.86
CA VAL A 15 19.26 -12.62 10.64
C VAL A 15 18.70 -11.31 10.08
N SER A 16 18.06 -10.50 10.94
CA SER A 16 17.50 -9.22 10.53
C SER A 16 18.59 -8.25 10.04
N GLN A 17 19.73 -8.20 10.74
CA GLN A 17 20.90 -7.40 10.34
C GLN A 17 21.46 -7.87 8.98
N ALA A 18 21.64 -9.16 8.77
CA ALA A 18 22.14 -9.71 7.51
C ALA A 18 21.20 -9.41 6.33
N ALA A 19 19.88 -9.52 6.54
CA ALA A 19 18.90 -9.17 5.53
C ALA A 19 18.99 -7.68 5.14
N ASN A 20 19.14 -6.79 6.13
CA ASN A 20 19.30 -5.36 5.91
C ASN A 20 20.60 -5.01 5.16
N LEU A 21 21.73 -5.64 5.50
CA LEU A 21 23.00 -5.45 4.79
C LEU A 21 22.90 -5.82 3.30
N LEU A 22 22.14 -6.87 2.99
CA LEU A 22 21.91 -7.30 1.60
C LEU A 22 20.79 -6.51 0.89
N GLY A 23 20.03 -5.68 1.61
CA GLY A 23 18.86 -4.98 1.10
C GLY A 23 17.74 -5.94 0.66
N LEU A 24 17.59 -7.06 1.38
CA LEU A 24 16.56 -8.08 1.16
C LEU A 24 15.50 -8.02 2.25
N ARG A 25 14.29 -8.49 1.92
CA ARG A 25 13.31 -8.83 2.97
C ARG A 25 13.78 -10.10 3.68
N GLU A 26 13.42 -10.28 4.95
CA GLU A 26 13.81 -11.47 5.71
C GLU A 26 13.37 -12.77 5.02
N ILE A 27 12.16 -12.82 4.46
CA ILE A 27 11.69 -14.01 3.72
C ILE A 27 12.53 -14.30 2.46
N ASP A 28 13.04 -13.27 1.78
CA ASP A 28 13.90 -13.44 0.60
C ASP A 28 15.32 -13.87 1.03
N PHE A 29 15.79 -13.40 2.19
CA PHE A 29 17.01 -13.89 2.82
C PHE A 29 16.92 -15.40 3.16
N PHE A 30 15.78 -15.87 3.65
CA PHE A 30 15.56 -17.31 3.88
C PHE A 30 15.61 -18.12 2.58
N ARG A 31 15.02 -17.60 1.49
CA ARG A 31 15.11 -18.27 0.17
C ARG A 31 16.55 -18.34 -0.33
N LEU A 32 17.29 -17.24 -0.20
CA LEU A 32 18.70 -17.18 -0.55
C LEU A 32 19.53 -18.19 0.25
N ALA A 33 19.37 -18.21 1.57
CA ALA A 33 20.10 -19.10 2.45
C ALA A 33 19.75 -20.58 2.18
N HIS A 34 18.49 -20.89 1.88
CA HIS A 34 18.08 -22.25 1.48
C HIS A 34 18.70 -22.68 0.16
N ARG A 35 18.66 -21.82 -0.87
CA ARG A 35 19.26 -22.10 -2.17
C ARG A 35 20.76 -22.33 -2.05
N ARG A 36 21.45 -21.58 -1.19
CA ARG A 36 22.88 -21.73 -0.94
C ARG A 36 23.22 -23.03 -0.20
N TRP A 37 22.37 -23.45 0.73
CA TRP A 37 22.60 -24.65 1.53
C TRP A 37 22.25 -25.95 0.79
N TYR A 38 21.10 -25.99 0.12
CA TYR A 38 20.57 -27.19 -0.53
C TYR A 38 20.79 -27.21 -2.05
N SER A 39 21.36 -26.15 -2.63
CA SER A 39 21.52 -25.97 -4.08
C SER A 39 20.20 -26.06 -4.87
N ASN A 40 19.06 -25.90 -4.20
CA ASN A 40 17.72 -26.00 -4.77
C ASN A 40 16.82 -24.88 -4.26
N ASP A 41 15.91 -24.42 -5.12
CA ASP A 41 14.89 -23.45 -4.75
C ASP A 41 13.79 -24.15 -3.94
N ALA A 42 13.50 -23.60 -2.76
CA ALA A 42 12.38 -24.10 -1.95
C ALA A 42 11.05 -23.75 -2.62
N GLY A 43 10.11 -24.68 -2.59
CA GLY A 43 8.72 -24.40 -2.93
C GLY A 43 8.16 -23.29 -2.04
N LYS A 44 7.37 -22.38 -2.62
CA LYS A 44 6.83 -21.20 -1.93
C LYS A 44 6.13 -21.58 -0.61
N ASP A 45 5.28 -22.60 -0.64
CA ASP A 45 4.49 -23.05 0.52
C ASP A 45 5.37 -23.64 1.63
N GLN A 46 6.46 -24.32 1.27
CA GLN A 46 7.39 -24.86 2.26
C GLN A 46 8.16 -23.73 2.95
N MET A 47 8.63 -22.76 2.18
CA MET A 47 9.36 -21.61 2.71
C MET A 47 8.48 -20.76 3.63
N GLU A 48 7.21 -20.55 3.28
CA GLU A 48 6.25 -19.81 4.10
C GLU A 48 6.01 -20.50 5.45
N LYS A 49 5.89 -21.84 5.48
CA LYS A 49 5.76 -22.59 6.74
C LYS A 49 6.98 -22.43 7.64
N ILE A 50 8.18 -22.54 7.08
CA ILE A 50 9.44 -22.40 7.83
C ILE A 50 9.59 -20.97 8.36
N PHE A 51 9.29 -19.98 7.51
CA PHE A 51 9.36 -18.57 7.88
C PHE A 51 8.33 -18.22 8.96
N ALA A 52 7.09 -18.73 8.85
CA ALA A 52 6.07 -18.54 9.88
C ALA A 52 6.53 -19.11 11.23
N ALA A 53 7.09 -20.33 11.24
CA ALA A 53 7.61 -20.93 12.47
C ALA A 53 8.73 -20.07 13.11
N TYR A 54 9.60 -19.48 12.29
CA TYR A 54 10.60 -18.51 12.76
C TYR A 54 9.95 -17.27 13.39
N MET A 55 8.93 -16.68 12.74
CA MET A 55 8.26 -15.48 13.25
C MET A 55 7.50 -15.72 14.56
N PHE A 56 6.90 -16.91 14.75
CA PHE A 56 6.13 -17.22 15.96
C PHE A 56 6.98 -17.76 17.12
N HIS A 57 8.05 -18.50 16.82
CA HIS A 57 8.85 -19.19 17.84
C HIS A 57 10.26 -18.63 18.00
N GLU A 58 10.61 -17.56 17.27
CA GLU A 58 11.95 -16.93 17.26
C GLU A 58 13.08 -17.96 17.02
N THR A 59 12.75 -19.10 16.42
CA THR A 59 13.66 -20.22 16.25
C THR A 59 14.29 -20.14 14.88
N VAL A 60 15.57 -19.75 14.83
CA VAL A 60 16.32 -19.62 13.58
C VAL A 60 16.81 -20.99 13.12
N PRO A 61 16.48 -21.44 11.90
CA PRO A 61 17.03 -22.67 11.34
C PRO A 61 18.56 -22.62 11.23
N PRO A 62 19.28 -23.74 11.43
CA PRO A 62 20.75 -23.75 11.43
C PRO A 62 21.39 -23.18 10.16
N TRP A 63 20.80 -23.45 8.99
CA TRP A 63 21.28 -22.96 7.69
C TRP A 63 21.11 -21.45 7.55
N VAL A 64 20.01 -20.87 8.06
CA VAL A 64 19.79 -19.41 8.11
C VAL A 64 20.81 -18.77 9.04
N ARG A 65 20.99 -19.34 10.24
CA ARG A 65 21.96 -18.86 11.23
C ARG A 65 23.37 -18.82 10.65
N HIS A 66 23.78 -19.90 9.97
CA HIS A 66 25.10 -19.97 9.35
C HIS A 66 25.27 -18.89 8.26
N CYS A 67 24.27 -18.74 7.40
CA CYS A 67 24.30 -17.73 6.35
C CYS A 67 24.35 -16.29 6.91
N ALA A 68 23.59 -16.00 7.97
CA ALA A 68 23.59 -14.67 8.60
C ALA A 68 24.97 -14.33 9.19
N ARG A 69 25.62 -15.28 9.87
CA ARG A 69 26.98 -15.11 10.39
C ARG A 69 28.00 -14.92 9.28
N GLU A 70 27.88 -15.64 8.18
CA GLU A 70 28.76 -15.47 7.02
C GLU A 70 28.65 -14.06 6.43
N VAL A 71 27.43 -13.53 6.28
CA VAL A 71 27.18 -12.17 5.77
C VAL A 71 27.77 -11.11 6.69
N ILE A 72 27.49 -11.19 7.99
CA ILE A 72 28.01 -10.23 8.98
C ILE A 72 29.55 -10.26 9.01
N ASN A 73 30.15 -11.44 8.95
CA ASN A 73 31.61 -11.57 8.95
C ASN A 73 32.24 -10.96 7.68
N ARG A 74 31.61 -11.17 6.51
CA ARG A 74 32.09 -10.59 5.23
C ARG A 74 31.92 -9.08 5.17
N GLU A 75 30.88 -8.54 5.79
CA GLU A 75 30.71 -7.09 5.96
C GLU A 75 31.84 -6.51 6.82
N GLY A 76 32.18 -7.15 7.94
CA GLY A 76 33.30 -6.72 8.79
C GLY A 76 34.66 -6.70 8.08
N MET A 77 34.80 -7.45 6.98
CA MET A 77 36.00 -7.48 6.14
C MET A 77 35.92 -6.53 4.93
N ASN A 78 34.85 -5.72 4.77
CA ASN A 78 34.55 -4.93 3.57
C ASN A 78 34.54 -5.75 2.27
N MET A 79 34.24 -7.05 2.35
CA MET A 79 34.20 -7.98 1.22
C MET A 79 32.76 -8.36 0.86
N LEU A 80 31.76 -7.67 1.39
CA LEU A 80 30.37 -7.94 1.07
C LEU A 80 30.04 -7.35 -0.31
N ASP A 81 30.11 -8.19 -1.33
CA ASP A 81 29.54 -7.89 -2.64
C ASP A 81 28.18 -8.59 -2.77
N PRO A 82 27.05 -7.83 -2.70
CA PRO A 82 25.71 -8.38 -2.83
C PRO A 82 25.49 -9.11 -4.17
N ALA A 83 26.15 -8.66 -5.24
CA ALA A 83 25.99 -9.27 -6.56
C ALA A 83 26.61 -10.67 -6.60
N GLN A 84 27.81 -10.83 -6.02
CA GLN A 84 28.47 -12.15 -5.91
C GLN A 84 27.75 -13.09 -4.95
N PHE A 85 26.97 -12.55 -4.00
CA PHE A 85 26.19 -13.36 -3.07
C PHE A 85 24.90 -13.94 -3.67
N GLY A 86 24.57 -13.63 -4.93
CA GLY A 86 23.34 -14.08 -5.58
C GLY A 86 22.09 -13.30 -5.17
N VAL A 87 22.26 -12.12 -4.55
CA VAL A 87 21.15 -11.26 -4.11
C VAL A 87 20.33 -10.75 -5.28
N SER A 88 20.92 -10.61 -6.47
CA SER A 88 20.26 -10.08 -7.67
C SER A 88 19.00 -10.87 -8.08
N ASP A 89 18.98 -12.18 -7.85
CA ASP A 89 17.83 -13.03 -8.19
C ASP A 89 16.67 -12.83 -7.21
N PHE A 90 16.97 -12.42 -5.97
CA PHE A 90 16.00 -12.27 -4.88
C PHE A 90 15.67 -10.81 -4.57
N ARG A 91 16.42 -9.85 -5.15
CA ARG A 91 16.10 -8.43 -5.05
C ARG A 91 14.77 -8.23 -5.75
N HIS A 92 13.73 -8.14 -4.94
CA HIS A 92 12.38 -7.84 -5.39
C HIS A 92 12.40 -6.44 -5.99
N GLN A 93 12.64 -6.36 -7.31
CA GLN A 93 12.26 -5.19 -8.06
C GLN A 93 10.75 -5.13 -7.95
N SER A 94 10.24 -4.22 -7.12
CA SER A 94 8.85 -3.83 -7.20
C SER A 94 8.63 -3.32 -8.62
N LYS A 95 8.23 -4.23 -9.52
CA LYS A 95 7.59 -3.83 -10.77
C LYS A 95 6.31 -3.16 -10.33
N VAL A 96 6.38 -1.86 -10.08
CA VAL A 96 5.19 -1.01 -10.05
C VAL A 96 4.42 -1.38 -11.32
N PRO A 97 3.21 -1.94 -11.20
CA PRO A 97 2.45 -2.28 -12.40
C PRO A 97 2.31 -0.97 -13.18
N LYS A 98 2.72 -0.94 -14.44
CA LYS A 98 2.70 0.28 -15.28
C LYS A 98 1.31 0.93 -15.31
N VAL A 99 0.27 0.13 -15.03
CA VAL A 99 -1.14 0.53 -14.89
C VAL A 99 -1.38 1.44 -13.68
N GLY A 100 -0.55 1.40 -12.65
CA GLY A 100 -0.69 2.22 -11.44
C GLY A 100 -0.55 3.72 -11.71
N ARG A 101 0.30 4.12 -12.66
CA ARG A 101 0.45 5.55 -13.01
C ARG A 101 -0.78 6.09 -13.72
N LEU A 102 -1.36 5.31 -14.64
CA LEU A 102 -2.61 5.70 -15.33
C LEU A 102 -3.78 5.74 -14.34
N PHE A 103 -3.87 4.77 -13.44
CA PHE A 103 -4.90 4.73 -12.38
C PHE A 103 -4.82 5.94 -11.44
N LEU A 104 -3.61 6.36 -11.05
CA LEU A 104 -3.39 7.56 -10.23
C LEU A 104 -3.82 8.83 -10.96
N ILE A 105 -3.53 8.94 -12.26
CA ILE A 105 -3.94 10.09 -13.08
C ILE A 105 -5.46 10.16 -13.20
N ILE A 106 -6.12 9.04 -13.49
CA ILE A 106 -7.59 8.97 -13.63
C ILE A 106 -8.26 9.34 -12.30
N THR A 107 -7.80 8.75 -11.19
CA THR A 107 -8.37 9.02 -9.86
C THR A 107 -8.17 10.48 -9.46
N GLY A 108 -7.00 11.06 -9.76
CA GLY A 108 -6.73 12.47 -9.52
C GLY A 108 -7.64 13.41 -10.33
N LEU A 109 -7.83 13.12 -11.62
CA LEU A 109 -8.74 13.89 -12.48
C LEU A 109 -10.19 13.82 -11.98
N LEU A 110 -10.66 12.64 -11.59
CA LEU A 110 -12.02 12.44 -11.09
C LEU A 110 -12.26 13.23 -9.80
N MET A 111 -11.29 13.22 -8.88
CA MET A 111 -11.33 14.03 -7.65
C MET A 111 -11.37 15.53 -7.94
N VAL A 112 -10.59 16.02 -8.90
CA VAL A 112 -10.58 17.44 -9.29
C VAL A 112 -11.93 17.84 -9.91
N ILE A 113 -12.53 17.00 -10.74
CA ILE A 113 -13.86 17.26 -11.33
C ILE A 113 -14.92 17.36 -10.24
N VAL A 114 -14.91 16.44 -9.27
CA VAL A 114 -15.85 16.46 -8.14
C VAL A 114 -15.63 17.73 -7.30
N TYR A 115 -14.39 18.10 -7.03
CA TYR A 115 -14.04 19.29 -6.26
C TYR A 115 -14.51 20.59 -6.94
N ILE A 116 -14.27 20.73 -8.24
CA ILE A 116 -14.75 21.88 -9.03
C ILE A 116 -16.29 21.92 -9.03
N SER A 117 -16.94 20.76 -9.10
CA SER A 117 -18.41 20.69 -9.04
C SER A 117 -18.96 21.22 -7.72
N ILE A 118 -18.30 20.92 -6.59
CA ILE A 118 -18.68 21.44 -5.26
C ILE A 118 -18.43 22.96 -5.16
N LEU A 119 -17.34 23.47 -5.73
CA LEU A 119 -17.04 24.90 -5.69
C LEU A 119 -17.94 25.74 -6.61
N THR A 120 -18.41 25.18 -7.72
CA THR A 120 -19.28 25.86 -8.67
C THR A 120 -20.76 25.84 -8.27
N THR A 121 -21.16 24.94 -7.36
CA THR A 121 -22.48 25.01 -6.73
C THR A 121 -22.55 26.21 -5.78
N LYS A 122 -23.10 27.32 -6.29
CA LYS A 122 -23.64 28.38 -5.43
C LYS A 122 -24.79 27.77 -4.63
N HIS A 123 -24.59 27.59 -3.33
CA HIS A 123 -25.65 27.21 -2.42
C HIS A 123 -26.58 28.41 -2.30
N GLY A 124 -27.76 28.32 -2.92
CA GLY A 124 -28.83 29.29 -2.69
C GLY A 124 -29.33 29.08 -1.26
N PHE A 125 -29.36 30.15 -0.46
CA PHE A 125 -29.81 30.09 0.94
C PHE A 125 -31.30 29.71 1.08
N ASP A 126 -32.06 29.58 -0.02
CA ASP A 126 -33.49 29.22 -0.06
C ASP A 126 -33.83 28.00 -0.95
N ASP A 127 -32.89 27.07 -1.16
CA ASP A 127 -33.13 25.87 -1.99
C ASP A 127 -34.02 24.79 -1.29
N THR A 128 -34.46 25.02 -0.05
CA THR A 128 -35.23 24.05 0.75
C THR A 128 -36.74 24.04 0.44
N ASN A 129 -37.27 25.06 -0.25
CA ASN A 129 -38.72 25.24 -0.40
C ASN A 129 -39.27 24.92 -1.81
N CYS A 130 -38.46 24.32 -2.68
CA CYS A 130 -38.92 23.84 -3.99
C CYS A 130 -39.32 22.35 -3.92
N PRO A 131 -40.62 22.01 -3.94
CA PRO A 131 -41.05 20.61 -3.93
C PRO A 131 -40.62 19.92 -5.24
N GLY A 132 -39.77 18.89 -5.12
CA GLY A 132 -39.36 18.05 -6.25
C GLY A 132 -37.91 18.21 -6.71
N ARG A 133 -37.06 19.00 -6.02
CA ARG A 133 -35.61 19.00 -6.26
C ARG A 133 -34.81 18.19 -5.23
N TYR A 134 -33.78 17.49 -5.71
CA TYR A 134 -32.73 16.90 -4.87
C TYR A 134 -31.59 17.91 -4.75
N ALA A 135 -30.94 17.98 -3.58
CA ALA A 135 -29.95 19.03 -3.23
C ALA A 135 -28.76 19.19 -4.20
N ASN A 136 -28.56 18.29 -5.17
CA ASN A 136 -27.47 18.32 -6.13
C ASN A 136 -27.95 18.66 -7.56
N ARG A 137 -27.94 19.96 -7.89
CA ARG A 137 -28.25 20.52 -9.23
C ARG A 137 -27.56 19.82 -10.41
N PHE A 138 -26.37 19.25 -10.19
CA PHE A 138 -25.64 18.48 -11.21
C PHE A 138 -26.41 17.23 -11.64
N VAL A 139 -26.93 16.43 -10.70
CA VAL A 139 -27.64 15.18 -11.02
C VAL A 139 -28.95 15.49 -11.74
N GLU A 140 -29.64 16.56 -11.33
CA GLU A 140 -30.87 16.99 -12.00
C GLU A 140 -30.62 17.36 -13.46
N GLN A 141 -29.59 18.17 -13.73
CA GLN A 141 -29.28 18.58 -15.10
C GLN A 141 -29.03 17.37 -16.01
N TRP A 142 -28.36 16.33 -15.52
CA TRP A 142 -28.16 15.09 -16.28
C TRP A 142 -29.45 14.27 -16.43
N VAL A 143 -30.28 14.16 -15.38
CA VAL A 143 -31.56 13.45 -15.45
C VAL A 143 -32.49 14.08 -16.49
N TYR A 144 -32.59 15.41 -16.50
CA TYR A 144 -33.39 16.15 -17.47
C TYR A 144 -32.81 16.07 -18.88
N MET A 145 -31.47 16.13 -19.01
CA MET A 145 -30.81 15.98 -20.31
C MET A 145 -31.00 14.56 -20.89
N ILE A 146 -30.98 13.52 -20.07
CA ILE A 146 -31.23 12.13 -20.50
C ILE A 146 -32.71 11.92 -20.85
N LYS A 147 -33.63 12.54 -20.09
CA LYS A 147 -35.08 12.45 -20.36
C LYS A 147 -35.54 13.31 -21.54
N GLY A 148 -34.72 14.27 -22.00
CA GLY A 148 -35.09 15.20 -23.07
C GLY A 148 -36.15 16.24 -22.66
N GLU A 149 -36.38 16.42 -21.36
CA GLU A 149 -37.32 17.39 -20.80
C GLU A 149 -36.57 18.58 -20.23
N GLN A 150 -37.17 19.77 -20.31
CA GLN A 150 -36.62 20.95 -19.65
C GLN A 150 -36.99 20.93 -18.17
N PRO A 151 -36.07 21.32 -17.26
CA PRO A 151 -36.40 21.40 -15.85
C PRO A 151 -37.53 22.43 -15.64
N PRO A 152 -38.49 22.18 -14.74
CA PRO A 152 -39.57 23.12 -14.48
C PRO A 152 -38.99 24.46 -13.98
N ALA A 153 -39.55 25.57 -14.49
CA ALA A 153 -39.20 26.91 -14.04
C ALA A 153 -39.67 27.10 -12.58
N CYS A 154 -38.77 27.55 -11.70
CA CYS A 154 -39.18 28.01 -10.38
C CYS A 154 -39.82 29.39 -10.58
N GLU A 155 -41.13 29.50 -10.37
CA GLU A 155 -41.71 30.82 -10.18
C GLU A 155 -41.27 31.33 -8.80
N GLU A 156 -40.67 32.53 -8.78
CA GLU A 156 -40.38 33.29 -7.57
C GLU A 156 -41.71 33.56 -6.84
N GLY A 157 -42.10 32.64 -5.96
CA GLY A 157 -43.22 32.86 -5.05
C GLY A 157 -42.91 34.08 -4.19
N GLU A 158 -43.77 35.09 -4.29
CA GLU A 158 -43.85 36.32 -3.51
C GLU A 158 -43.01 36.33 -2.22
N VAL A 159 -41.92 37.09 -2.23
CA VAL A 159 -41.28 37.57 -1.01
C VAL A 159 -42.29 38.47 -0.29
N LYS A 160 -42.98 37.94 0.73
CA LYS A 160 -43.63 38.79 1.72
C LYS A 160 -42.56 39.46 2.56
N GLU A 161 -42.28 40.71 2.23
CA GLU A 161 -41.46 41.61 3.05
C GLU A 161 -42.03 41.65 4.48
N PRO A 162 -41.24 41.35 5.53
CA PRO A 162 -41.73 41.46 6.89
C PRO A 162 -41.99 42.94 7.20
N ALA A 163 -43.21 43.23 7.63
CA ALA A 163 -43.66 44.58 7.97
C ALA A 163 -42.70 45.29 8.93
N PRO A 164 -42.40 46.59 8.73
CA PRO A 164 -41.55 47.34 9.65
C PRO A 164 -42.23 47.43 11.02
N GLN A 165 -41.47 47.10 12.07
CA GLN A 165 -41.84 47.34 13.48
C GLN A 165 -41.62 48.81 13.83
#